data_AF-A0AAV2RHV1-F1
#
_entry.id   AF-A0AAV2RHV1-F1
#
_cell.length_a   1.000
_cell.length_b   1.000
_cell.length_c   1.000
_cell.angle_alpha   90.00
_cell.angle_beta   90.00
_cell.angle_gamma   90.00
#
_symmetry.space_group_name_H-M   'P 1'
#
loop_
_entity.id
_entity.type
_entity.pdbx_description
1 polymer ?
#
loop_
_entity_poly.entity_id
_entity_poly.type
_entity_poly.pdbx_seq_one_letter_code
_entity_poly.pdbx_strand_id
1 'polypeptide(L)'
;MSLKSEELRYVRFWYASTKIGKDVLSIIMHAYTAGKITTTFKDQLLAYYGLKLNPKNTPESLYKKDFTKDEQSLLENTTSSPSSFDVTLSSFDVTMSHKVLRRLQHLTKLADHNDKIWTEDNPPGTNKSIEHLIVRVKNERNNACHKLRGLSESELSKKLQELQDLYIDLIDNVLTVMGKSTDIISKTKDEIITKIKELKNPIHDGITDGDIEVFLNDKKDFMKKVQKETKEKCQIHLKKIYEDVYYSNPFEWLDIPYHIDREQIYTEVVIEEESLPFELSIKEKKMVKHSDIFNLKDKKLRTPRVITLNSKGGHGKTTSTRLFLYKWSKNNKTIPGLEEIEVLLYVELRNDSEKGFDEILHDHLINHVETGLSFQHVKNILLKSHMLVILDGQDEASHNVLLKDLLKLT
;
A
#
# COMPACT_ATOMS: atom_id res chain seq x y z
N MET A 1 -27.12 -5.52 -3.89
CA MET A 1 -26.39 -4.69 -4.88
C MET A 1 -26.08 -5.57 -6.08
N SER A 2 -26.34 -5.15 -7.32
CA SER A 2 -26.00 -5.99 -8.49
C SER A 2 -24.56 -5.71 -8.94
N LEU A 3 -23.65 -6.66 -8.69
CA LEU A 3 -22.30 -6.64 -9.26
C LEU A 3 -22.35 -6.98 -10.75
N LYS A 4 -21.42 -6.44 -11.53
CA LYS A 4 -21.26 -6.89 -12.93
C LYS A 4 -20.79 -8.34 -12.95
N SER A 5 -21.12 -9.09 -14.01
CA SER A 5 -20.72 -10.50 -14.19
C SER A 5 -19.21 -10.73 -13.98
N GLU A 6 -18.37 -9.81 -14.45
CA GLU A 6 -16.92 -9.89 -14.24
C GLU A 6 -16.50 -9.71 -12.76
N GLU A 7 -17.16 -8.80 -12.05
CA GLU A 7 -16.89 -8.58 -10.62
C GLU A 7 -17.32 -9.79 -9.81
N LEU A 8 -18.46 -10.40 -10.14
CA LEU A 8 -18.96 -11.60 -9.48
C LEU A 8 -17.99 -12.78 -9.60
N ARG A 9 -17.38 -12.97 -10.78
CA ARG A 9 -16.31 -13.97 -10.98
C ARG A 9 -15.12 -13.73 -10.06
N TYR A 10 -14.71 -12.47 -9.93
CA TYR A 10 -13.61 -12.11 -9.04
C TYR A 10 -13.97 -12.33 -7.57
N VAL A 11 -15.21 -12.01 -7.16
CA VAL A 11 -15.70 -12.30 -5.79
C VAL A 11 -15.66 -13.79 -5.50
N ARG A 12 -16.07 -14.65 -6.46
CA ARG A 12 -16.00 -16.12 -6.29
C ARG A 12 -14.58 -16.61 -6.05
N PHE A 13 -13.62 -16.15 -6.84
CA PHE A 13 -12.23 -16.52 -6.64
C PHE A 13 -11.65 -15.96 -5.35
N TRP A 14 -11.98 -14.72 -5.00
CA TRP A 14 -11.57 -14.10 -3.74
C TRP A 14 -12.13 -14.87 -2.54
N TYR A 15 -13.40 -15.26 -2.60
CA TYR A 15 -14.07 -16.04 -1.55
C TYR A 15 -13.36 -17.39 -1.37
N ALA A 16 -13.11 -18.12 -2.47
CA ALA A 16 -12.37 -19.38 -2.41
C ALA A 16 -10.97 -19.19 -1.80
N SER A 17 -10.18 -18.26 -2.33
CA SER A 17 -8.80 -18.06 -1.90
C SER A 17 -8.65 -17.47 -0.49
N THR A 18 -9.66 -16.75 0.01
CA THR A 18 -9.61 -16.05 1.30
C THR A 18 -10.42 -16.75 2.37
N LYS A 19 -11.73 -16.96 2.16
CA LYS A 19 -12.62 -17.55 3.17
C LYS A 19 -12.37 -19.05 3.31
N ILE A 20 -12.44 -19.79 2.20
CA ILE A 20 -12.16 -21.24 2.23
C ILE A 20 -10.70 -21.48 2.60
N GLY A 21 -9.77 -20.71 2.03
CA GLY A 21 -8.35 -20.78 2.42
C GLY A 21 -8.09 -20.56 3.91
N LYS A 22 -8.82 -19.63 4.54
CA LYS A 22 -8.76 -19.40 5.98
C LYS A 22 -9.33 -20.57 6.77
N ASP A 23 -10.48 -21.11 6.38
CA ASP A 23 -11.08 -22.29 7.03
C ASP A 23 -10.08 -23.46 7.03
N VAL A 24 -9.45 -23.72 5.88
CA VAL A 24 -8.43 -24.77 5.71
C VAL A 24 -7.23 -24.52 6.63
N LEU A 25 -6.67 -23.29 6.65
CA LEU A 25 -5.54 -22.98 7.52
C LEU A 25 -5.91 -23.02 9.01
N SER A 26 -7.16 -22.70 9.36
CA SER A 26 -7.68 -22.84 10.72
C SER A 26 -7.72 -24.31 11.16
N ILE A 27 -8.23 -25.20 10.31
CA ILE A 27 -8.23 -26.65 10.54
C ILE A 27 -6.81 -27.15 10.80
N ILE A 28 -5.84 -26.68 10.02
CA ILE A 28 -4.42 -27.06 10.13
C ILE A 28 -3.81 -26.56 11.43
N MET A 29 -4.01 -25.29 11.77
CA MET A 29 -3.56 -24.72 13.04
C MET A 29 -4.17 -25.48 14.23
N HIS A 30 -5.46 -25.83 14.17
CA HIS A 30 -6.11 -26.65 15.18
C HIS A 30 -5.52 -28.06 15.25
N ALA A 31 -5.28 -28.72 14.12
CA ALA A 31 -4.68 -30.04 14.09
C ALA A 31 -3.31 -30.05 14.76
N TYR A 32 -2.50 -29.02 14.53
CA TYR A 32 -1.16 -28.88 15.13
C TYR A 32 -1.13 -28.45 16.59
N THR A 33 -2.15 -27.74 17.06
CA THR A 33 -2.25 -27.25 18.44
C THR A 33 -3.10 -28.16 19.34
N ALA A 34 -3.87 -29.08 18.76
CA ALA A 34 -4.68 -30.04 19.50
C ALA A 34 -3.82 -30.86 20.48
N GLY A 35 -4.16 -30.78 21.77
CA GLY A 35 -3.46 -31.47 22.85
C GLY A 35 -2.38 -30.65 23.55
N LYS A 36 -2.10 -29.41 23.11
CA LYS A 36 -1.17 -28.47 23.76
C LYS A 36 -1.96 -27.37 24.47
N ILE A 37 -2.59 -27.74 25.57
CA ILE A 37 -3.46 -26.90 26.41
C ILE A 37 -2.54 -26.24 27.45
N THR A 38 -2.36 -24.91 27.55
CA THR A 38 -3.24 -23.97 28.27
C THR A 38 -2.84 -22.49 28.06
N THR A 39 -2.01 -22.17 27.06
CA THR A 39 -1.39 -20.83 26.93
C THR A 39 -1.83 -20.11 25.64
N THR A 40 -1.72 -18.78 25.61
CA THR A 40 -2.07 -17.96 24.43
C THR A 40 -1.15 -18.27 23.24
N PHE A 41 -1.56 -17.93 22.01
CA PHE A 41 -0.64 -18.05 20.85
C PHE A 41 0.64 -17.23 21.06
N LYS A 42 0.55 -16.07 21.72
CA LYS A 42 1.72 -15.29 22.14
C LYS A 42 2.65 -16.12 23.03
N ASP A 43 2.14 -16.79 24.05
CA ASP A 43 2.97 -17.59 24.95
C ASP A 43 3.68 -18.74 24.22
N GLN A 44 2.99 -19.37 23.26
CA GLN A 44 3.59 -20.41 22.41
C GLN A 44 4.70 -19.84 21.51
N LEU A 45 4.49 -18.65 20.95
CA LEU A 45 5.50 -17.94 20.15
C LEU A 45 6.68 -17.45 21.00
N LEU A 46 6.43 -16.93 22.20
CA LEU A 46 7.48 -16.51 23.13
C LEU A 46 8.30 -17.70 23.61
N ALA A 47 7.66 -18.83 23.91
CA ALA A 47 8.36 -20.09 24.21
C ALA A 47 9.25 -20.52 23.03
N TYR A 48 8.75 -20.44 21.78
CA TYR A 48 9.54 -20.68 20.59
C TYR A 48 10.77 -19.76 20.51
N TYR A 49 10.59 -18.45 20.68
CA TYR A 49 11.71 -17.51 20.62
C TYR A 49 12.70 -17.70 21.79
N GLY A 50 12.23 -18.13 22.96
CA GLY A 50 13.07 -18.46 24.11
C GLY A 50 13.97 -19.68 23.90
N LEU A 51 13.52 -20.66 23.11
CA LEU A 51 14.33 -21.82 22.72
C LEU A 51 15.45 -21.46 21.74
N LYS A 52 15.25 -20.41 20.92
CA LYS A 52 16.31 -19.85 20.08
C LYS A 52 17.17 -18.90 20.93
N LEU A 53 18.11 -19.46 21.69
CA LEU A 53 19.15 -18.74 22.43
C LEU A 53 19.91 -17.78 21.49
N ASN A 54 19.43 -16.54 21.36
CA ASN A 54 20.16 -15.46 20.74
C ASN A 54 20.58 -14.47 21.84
N PRO A 55 21.86 -14.41 22.23
CA PRO A 55 22.31 -13.53 23.30
C PRO A 55 22.10 -12.05 23.01
N LYS A 56 21.76 -11.67 21.76
CA LYS A 56 21.55 -10.28 21.36
C LYS A 56 20.08 -9.81 21.40
N ASN A 57 19.09 -10.71 21.47
CA ASN A 57 17.67 -10.33 21.38
C ASN A 57 16.81 -11.14 22.35
N THR A 58 15.94 -10.47 23.10
CA THR A 58 14.94 -11.15 23.94
C THR A 58 13.82 -11.75 23.08
N PRO A 59 13.14 -12.82 23.56
CA PRO A 59 11.95 -13.37 22.92
C PRO A 59 10.88 -12.33 22.58
N GLU A 60 10.65 -11.37 23.48
CA GLU A 60 9.71 -10.28 23.30
C GLU A 60 10.13 -9.31 22.20
N SER A 61 11.44 -9.06 22.04
CA SER A 61 11.97 -8.20 20.98
C SER A 61 11.74 -8.84 19.61
N LEU A 62 12.00 -10.15 19.48
CA LEU A 62 11.74 -10.90 18.25
C LEU A 62 10.25 -10.96 17.92
N TYR A 63 9.39 -11.23 18.92
CA TYR A 63 7.94 -11.18 18.76
C TYR A 63 7.46 -9.82 18.25
N LYS A 64 7.94 -8.71 18.86
CA LYS A 64 7.58 -7.35 18.44
C LYS A 64 8.10 -6.96 17.06
N LYS A 65 9.20 -7.58 16.62
CA LYS A 65 9.77 -7.38 15.28
C LYS A 65 8.97 -8.12 14.21
N ASP A 66 8.51 -9.33 14.50
CA ASP A 66 7.87 -10.21 13.53
C ASP A 66 6.37 -9.92 13.31
N PHE A 67 5.72 -9.30 14.29
CA PHE A 67 4.29 -9.01 14.26
C PHE A 67 4.02 -7.51 14.45
N THR A 68 3.08 -6.94 13.69
CA THR A 68 2.63 -5.55 13.88
C THR A 68 1.88 -5.40 15.21
N LYS A 69 1.67 -4.16 15.68
CA LYS A 69 0.90 -3.92 16.93
C LYS A 69 -0.51 -4.53 16.88
N ASP A 70 -1.17 -4.47 15.72
CA ASP A 70 -2.50 -5.03 15.52
C ASP A 70 -2.45 -6.56 15.57
N GLU A 71 -1.48 -7.16 14.88
CA GLU A 71 -1.23 -8.61 14.91
C GLU A 71 -0.89 -9.11 16.33
N GLN A 72 -0.12 -8.32 17.09
CA GLN A 72 0.21 -8.62 18.49
C GLN A 72 -1.05 -8.62 19.36
N SER A 73 -1.92 -7.63 19.20
CA SER A 73 -3.19 -7.56 19.96
C SER A 73 -4.10 -8.74 19.63
N LEU A 74 -4.18 -9.14 18.35
CA LEU A 74 -4.90 -10.35 17.92
C LEU A 74 -4.36 -11.62 18.59
N LEU A 75 -3.04 -11.80 18.61
CA LEU A 75 -2.39 -12.98 19.21
C LEU A 75 -2.52 -13.04 20.74
N GLU A 76 -2.55 -11.89 21.40
CA GLU A 76 -2.73 -11.77 22.84
C GLU A 76 -4.14 -12.13 23.30
N ASN A 77 -5.14 -11.76 22.49
CA ASN A 77 -6.55 -11.99 22.79
C ASN A 77 -7.07 -13.35 22.32
N THR A 78 -6.28 -14.09 21.52
CA THR A 78 -6.69 -15.38 20.96
C THR A 78 -6.12 -16.54 21.77
N THR A 79 -6.99 -17.28 22.45
CA THR A 79 -6.63 -18.51 23.16
C THR A 79 -6.76 -19.73 22.26
N SER A 80 -5.78 -20.63 22.30
CA SER A 80 -5.89 -21.94 21.66
C SER A 80 -6.72 -22.85 22.56
N SER A 81 -8.05 -22.72 22.51
CA SER A 81 -8.93 -23.64 23.22
C SER A 81 -8.98 -24.99 22.47
N PRO A 82 -8.74 -26.12 23.14
CA PRO A 82 -8.80 -27.46 22.53
C PRO A 82 -10.23 -27.98 22.32
N SER A 83 -11.26 -27.35 22.90
CA SER A 83 -12.58 -27.95 23.08
C SER A 83 -13.65 -27.54 22.05
N SER A 84 -13.35 -26.64 21.10
CA SER A 84 -14.24 -26.38 19.97
C SER A 84 -13.45 -25.86 18.77
N PHE A 85 -13.77 -26.37 17.58
CA PHE A 85 -13.17 -25.96 16.31
C PHE A 85 -13.53 -24.51 15.89
N ASP A 86 -14.33 -23.78 16.68
CA ASP A 86 -15.34 -22.94 16.06
C ASP A 86 -15.27 -21.43 16.30
N VAL A 87 -14.35 -20.88 17.11
CA VAL A 87 -14.47 -19.42 17.41
C VAL A 87 -13.15 -18.64 17.44
N THR A 88 -12.05 -19.14 18.01
CA THR A 88 -10.89 -18.28 18.29
C THR A 88 -9.99 -17.98 17.08
N LEU A 89 -9.83 -18.91 16.13
CA LEU A 89 -8.99 -18.71 14.94
C LEU A 89 -9.71 -17.98 13.79
N SER A 90 -11.00 -17.69 13.96
CA SER A 90 -11.82 -16.94 13.01
C SER A 90 -11.37 -15.48 12.85
N SER A 91 -10.45 -14.97 13.66
CA SER A 91 -9.90 -13.62 13.52
C SER A 91 -8.67 -13.57 12.60
N PHE A 92 -8.02 -14.70 12.31
CA PHE A 92 -6.79 -14.73 11.52
C PHE A 92 -7.10 -14.77 10.03
N ASP A 93 -6.43 -13.91 9.25
CA ASP A 93 -6.44 -14.02 7.79
C ASP A 93 -5.38 -15.03 7.31
N VAL A 94 -5.41 -15.36 6.02
CA VAL A 94 -4.46 -16.32 5.40
C VAL A 94 -2.99 -15.92 5.64
N THR A 95 -2.66 -14.63 5.66
CA THR A 95 -1.27 -14.18 5.89
C THR A 95 -0.86 -14.39 7.33
N MET A 96 -1.74 -14.06 8.27
CA MET A 96 -1.51 -14.23 9.69
C MET A 96 -1.37 -15.70 10.04
N SER A 97 -2.29 -16.56 9.57
CA SER A 97 -2.19 -18.01 9.75
C SER A 97 -0.88 -18.58 9.20
N HIS A 98 -0.48 -18.15 8.00
CA HIS A 98 0.81 -18.53 7.42
C HIS A 98 2.00 -18.08 8.28
N LYS A 99 2.00 -16.82 8.76
CA LYS A 99 3.06 -16.30 9.64
C LYS A 99 3.16 -17.15 10.91
N VAL A 100 2.04 -17.37 11.60
CA VAL A 100 1.98 -18.15 12.84
C VAL A 100 2.49 -19.58 12.61
N LEU A 101 1.96 -20.29 11.62
CA LEU A 101 2.38 -21.67 11.30
C LEU A 101 3.88 -21.77 11.03
N ARG A 102 4.44 -20.83 10.25
CA ARG A 102 5.88 -20.78 9.96
C ARG A 102 6.74 -20.58 11.22
N ARG A 103 6.24 -19.91 12.27
CA ARG A 103 6.97 -19.70 13.53
C ARG A 103 6.77 -20.84 14.52
N LEU A 104 5.67 -21.58 14.46
CA LEU A 104 5.37 -22.69 15.37
C LEU A 104 6.03 -24.02 14.93
N GLN A 105 7.12 -23.99 14.17
CA GLN A 105 7.82 -25.16 13.61
C GLN A 105 8.11 -26.28 14.64
N HIS A 106 8.54 -25.91 15.86
CA HIS A 106 8.88 -26.85 16.93
C HIS A 106 7.65 -27.54 17.53
N LEU A 107 6.47 -26.95 17.34
CA LEU A 107 5.22 -27.55 17.76
C LEU A 107 4.56 -28.39 16.66
N THR A 108 5.01 -28.26 15.41
CA THR A 108 4.28 -28.70 14.22
C THR A 108 5.06 -29.65 13.32
N LYS A 109 6.31 -30.02 13.69
CA LYS A 109 7.22 -30.81 12.84
C LYS A 109 7.43 -30.20 11.45
N LEU A 110 7.26 -28.88 11.31
CA LEU A 110 7.47 -28.17 10.05
C LEU A 110 8.94 -27.79 9.86
N ALA A 111 9.36 -27.58 8.62
CA ALA A 111 10.69 -27.10 8.24
C ALA A 111 11.04 -25.77 8.93
N ASP A 112 12.34 -25.51 9.14
CA ASP A 112 12.77 -24.28 9.82
C ASP A 112 12.27 -23.03 9.07
N HIS A 113 11.91 -21.98 9.78
CA HIS A 113 11.38 -20.75 9.19
C HIS A 113 12.34 -20.08 8.19
N ASN A 114 13.65 -20.36 8.25
CA ASN A 114 14.66 -19.90 7.30
C ASN A 114 14.90 -20.87 6.14
N ASP A 115 14.23 -22.02 6.14
CA ASP A 115 14.31 -22.99 5.07
C ASP A 115 13.77 -22.39 3.77
N LYS A 116 14.46 -22.68 2.66
CA LYS A 116 14.12 -22.20 1.33
C LYS A 116 12.73 -22.65 0.89
N ILE A 117 12.20 -23.74 1.45
CA ILE A 117 10.85 -24.23 1.15
C ILE A 117 9.74 -23.21 1.47
N TRP A 118 10.01 -22.28 2.39
CA TRP A 118 9.11 -21.17 2.72
C TRP A 118 9.19 -19.98 1.76
N THR A 119 10.15 -20.00 0.82
CA THR A 119 10.49 -18.90 -0.08
C THR A 119 10.54 -19.29 -1.56
N GLU A 120 10.67 -20.58 -1.88
CA GLU A 120 10.76 -21.06 -3.26
C GLU A 120 9.37 -21.28 -3.88
N ASP A 121 9.11 -20.54 -4.96
CA ASP A 121 8.08 -20.87 -5.95
C ASP A 121 8.58 -22.05 -6.81
N ASN A 122 8.58 -23.26 -6.24
CA ASN A 122 8.92 -24.45 -7.01
C ASN A 122 7.89 -24.68 -8.15
N PRO A 123 8.32 -25.14 -9.33
CA PRO A 123 7.40 -25.52 -10.41
C PRO A 123 6.50 -26.70 -9.97
N PRO A 124 5.29 -26.82 -10.55
CA PRO A 124 4.36 -27.88 -10.20
C PRO A 124 4.99 -29.25 -10.48
N GLY A 125 5.22 -30.04 -9.42
CA GLY A 125 5.59 -31.46 -9.55
C GLY A 125 6.66 -31.98 -8.60
N THR A 126 7.43 -31.14 -7.90
CA THR A 126 8.65 -31.63 -7.21
C THR A 126 8.67 -31.51 -5.68
N ASN A 127 7.78 -30.76 -5.03
CA ASN A 127 7.80 -30.69 -3.55
C ASN A 127 6.39 -30.67 -2.93
N LYS A 128 5.91 -31.82 -2.47
CA LYS A 128 4.59 -32.00 -1.81
C LYS A 128 4.62 -31.71 -0.30
N SER A 129 5.61 -30.98 0.19
CA SER A 129 5.71 -30.70 1.63
C SER A 129 4.54 -29.83 2.11
N ILE A 130 4.17 -29.98 3.38
CA ILE A 130 3.08 -29.21 3.99
C ILE A 130 3.40 -27.69 3.95
N GLU A 131 4.64 -27.33 4.20
CA GLU A 131 5.14 -25.95 4.17
C GLU A 131 4.98 -25.33 2.78
N HIS A 132 5.37 -26.06 1.74
CA HIS A 132 5.23 -25.59 0.36
C HIS A 132 3.76 -25.39 0.00
N LEU A 133 2.88 -26.31 0.42
CA LEU A 133 1.43 -26.17 0.20
C LEU A 133 0.86 -24.95 0.94
N ILE A 134 1.27 -24.68 2.18
CA ILE A 134 0.86 -23.49 2.94
C ILE A 134 1.34 -22.19 2.26
N VAL A 135 2.58 -22.17 1.73
CA VAL A 135 3.10 -21.03 0.94
C VAL A 135 2.24 -20.83 -0.30
N ARG A 136 1.92 -21.90 -1.02
CA ARG A 136 1.11 -21.86 -2.24
C ARG A 136 -0.30 -21.31 -1.99
N VAL A 137 -0.94 -21.67 -0.87
CA VAL A 137 -2.24 -21.08 -0.46
C VAL A 137 -2.14 -19.56 -0.30
N LYS A 138 -1.11 -19.07 0.39
CA LYS A 138 -0.87 -17.64 0.55
C LYS A 138 -0.60 -16.95 -0.80
N ASN A 139 0.17 -17.59 -1.67
CA ASN A 139 0.51 -17.03 -2.99
C ASN A 139 -0.71 -16.95 -3.90
N GLU A 140 -1.58 -17.97 -3.91
CA GLU A 140 -2.86 -17.91 -4.64
C GLU A 140 -3.79 -16.81 -4.10
N ARG A 141 -3.88 -16.64 -2.79
CA ARG A 141 -4.61 -15.51 -2.19
C ARG A 141 -4.04 -14.17 -2.62
N ASN A 142 -2.71 -14.00 -2.61
CA ASN A 142 -2.09 -12.76 -3.07
C ASN A 142 -2.34 -12.52 -4.56
N ASN A 143 -2.26 -13.57 -5.39
CA ASN A 143 -2.61 -13.48 -6.81
C ASN A 143 -4.07 -13.05 -6.99
N ALA A 144 -4.99 -13.55 -6.15
CA ALA A 144 -6.38 -13.09 -6.11
C ALA A 144 -6.45 -11.58 -5.91
N CYS A 145 -5.80 -11.06 -4.87
CA CYS A 145 -5.85 -9.64 -4.51
C CYS A 145 -5.18 -8.71 -5.53
N HIS A 146 -4.18 -9.19 -6.28
CA HIS A 146 -3.27 -8.32 -7.06
C HIS A 146 -3.39 -8.46 -8.58
N LYS A 147 -3.75 -9.62 -9.13
CA LYS A 147 -3.47 -9.95 -10.54
C LYS A 147 -4.66 -10.38 -11.39
N LEU A 148 -5.85 -10.58 -10.81
CA LEU A 148 -6.98 -11.14 -11.55
C LEU A 148 -7.97 -10.06 -11.98
N ARG A 149 -7.84 -9.61 -13.23
CA ARG A 149 -8.89 -8.87 -13.95
C ARG A 149 -9.17 -9.59 -15.26
N GLY A 150 -10.41 -9.55 -15.74
CA GLY A 150 -10.76 -10.13 -17.04
C GLY A 150 -10.80 -11.65 -17.11
N LEU A 151 -10.88 -12.36 -15.97
CA LEU A 151 -11.05 -13.83 -15.99
C LEU A 151 -12.31 -14.21 -16.76
N SER A 152 -12.18 -15.13 -17.71
CA SER A 152 -13.30 -15.85 -18.30
C SER A 152 -13.87 -16.88 -17.32
N GLU A 153 -15.09 -17.37 -17.55
CA GLU A 153 -15.71 -18.40 -16.71
C GLU A 153 -14.91 -19.72 -16.72
N SER A 154 -14.30 -20.04 -17.87
CA SER A 154 -13.45 -21.23 -18.02
C SER A 154 -12.16 -21.10 -17.21
N GLU A 155 -11.52 -19.93 -17.22
CA GLU A 155 -10.32 -19.69 -16.43
C GLU A 155 -10.63 -19.67 -14.93
N LEU A 156 -11.74 -19.05 -14.54
CA LEU A 156 -12.23 -19.10 -13.16
C LEU A 156 -12.44 -20.55 -12.71
N SER A 157 -13.14 -21.36 -13.51
CA SER A 157 -13.41 -22.76 -13.19
C SER A 157 -12.12 -23.57 -13.02
N LYS A 158 -11.12 -23.34 -13.88
CA LYS A 158 -9.80 -23.95 -13.78
C LYS A 158 -9.08 -23.51 -12.50
N LYS A 159 -9.05 -22.22 -12.21
CA LYS A 159 -8.44 -21.64 -11.00
C LYS A 159 -9.08 -22.16 -9.71
N LEU A 160 -10.41 -22.29 -9.69
CA LEU A 160 -11.13 -22.89 -8.56
C LEU A 160 -10.81 -24.38 -8.39
N GLN A 161 -10.60 -25.13 -9.49
CA GLN A 161 -10.14 -26.52 -9.39
C GLN A 161 -8.71 -26.59 -8.84
N GLU A 162 -7.79 -25.75 -9.31
CA GLU A 162 -6.42 -25.68 -8.80
C GLU A 162 -6.38 -25.41 -7.28
N LEU A 163 -7.26 -24.53 -6.77
CA LEU A 163 -7.42 -24.27 -5.34
C LEU A 163 -8.02 -25.47 -4.60
N GLN A 164 -9.03 -26.13 -5.16
CA GLN A 164 -9.62 -27.33 -4.57
C GLN A 164 -8.58 -28.42 -4.37
N ASP A 165 -7.82 -28.73 -5.42
CA ASP A 165 -6.78 -29.75 -5.39
C ASP A 165 -5.70 -29.39 -4.35
N LEU A 166 -5.29 -28.12 -4.31
CA LEU A 166 -4.36 -27.61 -3.31
C LEU A 166 -4.86 -27.78 -1.87
N TYR A 167 -6.13 -27.46 -1.59
CA TYR A 167 -6.70 -27.62 -0.25
C TYR A 167 -6.86 -29.08 0.14
N ILE A 168 -7.28 -29.94 -0.78
CA ILE A 168 -7.39 -31.38 -0.56
C ILE A 168 -6.03 -31.97 -0.24
N ASP A 169 -5.00 -31.68 -1.05
CA ASP A 169 -3.63 -32.15 -0.84
C ASP A 169 -3.10 -31.70 0.53
N LEU A 170 -3.38 -30.46 0.92
CA LEU A 170 -2.94 -29.91 2.19
C LEU A 170 -3.65 -30.57 3.38
N ILE A 171 -4.97 -30.76 3.30
CA ILE A 171 -5.77 -31.46 4.33
C ILE A 171 -5.30 -32.90 4.48
N ASP A 172 -5.10 -33.61 3.37
CA ASP A 172 -4.62 -34.98 3.36
C ASP A 172 -3.30 -35.12 4.08
N ASN A 173 -2.32 -34.31 3.68
CA ASN A 173 -0.97 -34.40 4.23
C ASN A 173 -0.98 -34.07 5.73
N VAL A 174 -1.66 -32.99 6.14
CA VAL A 174 -1.67 -32.57 7.55
C VAL A 174 -2.43 -33.57 8.42
N LEU A 175 -3.67 -33.91 8.08
CA LEU A 175 -4.50 -34.74 8.95
C LEU A 175 -4.00 -36.18 9.02
N THR A 176 -3.39 -36.70 7.95
CA THR A 176 -2.73 -38.02 7.95
C THR A 176 -1.50 -38.02 8.85
N VAL A 177 -0.62 -37.00 8.75
CA VAL A 177 0.55 -36.86 9.63
C VAL A 177 0.15 -36.73 11.10
N MET A 178 -1.01 -36.12 11.36
CA MET A 178 -1.58 -35.98 12.70
C MET A 178 -2.38 -37.21 13.17
N GLY A 179 -2.43 -38.29 12.39
CA GLY A 179 -3.07 -39.54 12.77
C GLY A 179 -4.58 -39.45 12.95
N LYS A 180 -5.26 -38.55 12.23
CA LYS A 180 -6.72 -38.47 12.25
C LYS A 180 -7.35 -39.65 11.50
N SER A 181 -8.56 -40.04 11.88
CA SER A 181 -9.26 -41.13 11.21
C SER A 181 -9.60 -40.76 9.76
N THR A 182 -9.64 -41.76 8.88
CA THR A 182 -10.00 -41.62 7.47
C THR A 182 -11.36 -40.95 7.29
N ASP A 183 -12.30 -41.20 8.20
CA ASP A 183 -13.66 -40.62 8.13
C ASP A 183 -13.65 -39.10 8.36
N ILE A 184 -12.83 -38.62 9.31
CA ILE A 184 -12.67 -37.17 9.56
C ILE A 184 -12.03 -36.50 8.34
N ILE A 185 -11.00 -37.15 7.77
CA ILE A 185 -10.32 -36.64 6.58
C ILE A 185 -11.30 -36.55 5.40
N SER A 186 -12.04 -37.64 5.12
CA SER A 186 -13.03 -37.66 4.03
C SER A 186 -14.09 -36.60 4.21
N LYS A 187 -14.70 -36.51 5.40
CA LYS A 187 -15.72 -35.51 5.70
C LYS A 187 -15.22 -34.09 5.48
N THR A 188 -14.02 -33.78 5.96
CA THR A 188 -13.43 -32.43 5.81
C THR A 188 -13.19 -32.11 4.33
N LYS A 189 -12.72 -33.06 3.53
CA LYS A 189 -12.57 -32.87 2.08
C LYS A 189 -13.90 -32.64 1.40
N ASP A 190 -14.91 -33.44 1.71
CA ASP A 190 -16.23 -33.36 1.09
C ASP A 190 -16.87 -31.99 1.35
N GLU A 191 -16.68 -31.42 2.55
CA GLU A 191 -17.09 -30.06 2.89
C GLU A 191 -16.40 -29.00 1.99
N ILE A 192 -15.08 -29.11 1.78
CA ILE A 192 -14.32 -28.18 0.92
C ILE A 192 -14.71 -28.34 -0.55
N ILE A 193 -14.86 -29.58 -1.01
CA ILE A 193 -15.29 -29.90 -2.38
C ILE A 193 -16.67 -29.27 -2.64
N THR A 194 -17.59 -29.42 -1.69
CA THR A 194 -18.95 -28.87 -1.78
C THR A 194 -18.91 -27.35 -1.86
N LYS A 195 -18.22 -26.67 -0.92
CA LYS A 195 -18.08 -25.20 -0.94
C LYS A 195 -17.53 -24.68 -2.26
N ILE A 196 -16.51 -25.32 -2.83
CA ILE A 196 -15.93 -24.89 -4.12
C ILE A 196 -16.85 -25.21 -5.30
N LYS A 197 -17.57 -26.33 -5.26
CA LYS A 197 -18.52 -26.72 -6.31
C LYS A 197 -19.68 -25.74 -6.40
N GLU A 198 -20.17 -25.24 -5.28
CA GLU A 198 -21.17 -24.17 -5.22
C GLU A 198 -20.65 -22.90 -5.92
N LEU A 199 -19.42 -22.47 -5.64
CA LEU A 199 -18.83 -21.29 -6.30
C LEU A 199 -18.68 -21.43 -7.83
N LYS A 200 -18.59 -22.65 -8.36
CA LYS A 200 -18.54 -22.91 -9.80
C LYS A 200 -19.91 -22.80 -10.46
N ASN A 201 -21.00 -22.87 -9.70
CA ASN A 201 -22.34 -22.80 -10.23
C ASN A 201 -22.81 -21.34 -10.32
N PRO A 202 -23.04 -20.79 -11.53
CA PRO A 202 -23.43 -19.39 -11.67
C PRO A 202 -24.82 -19.05 -11.11
N ILE A 203 -25.67 -20.05 -10.85
CA ILE A 203 -27.04 -19.89 -10.35
C ILE A 203 -27.12 -19.97 -8.81
N HIS A 204 -26.17 -20.66 -8.19
CA HIS A 204 -26.09 -20.87 -6.74
C HIS A 204 -24.67 -20.58 -6.31
N ASP A 205 -24.31 -19.31 -6.19
CA ASP A 205 -22.92 -18.92 -5.96
C ASP A 205 -22.42 -19.31 -4.56
N GLY A 206 -23.28 -19.75 -3.64
CA GLY A 206 -22.92 -19.98 -2.23
C GLY A 206 -22.44 -18.71 -1.51
N ILE A 207 -22.43 -17.56 -2.18
CA ILE A 207 -22.00 -16.25 -1.70
C ILE A 207 -23.22 -15.52 -1.19
N THR A 208 -23.18 -15.09 0.07
CA THR A 208 -24.25 -14.28 0.66
C THR A 208 -24.04 -12.79 0.35
N ASP A 209 -25.09 -11.98 0.49
CA ASP A 209 -24.96 -10.51 0.40
C ASP A 209 -23.93 -9.97 1.42
N GLY A 210 -23.83 -10.61 2.60
CA GLY A 210 -22.82 -10.27 3.61
C GLY A 210 -21.39 -10.55 3.14
N ASP A 211 -21.16 -11.61 2.37
CA ASP A 211 -19.84 -11.91 1.80
C ASP A 211 -19.44 -10.90 0.73
N ILE A 212 -20.41 -10.43 -0.07
CA ILE A 212 -20.20 -9.35 -1.03
C ILE A 212 -19.83 -8.06 -0.29
N GLU A 213 -20.51 -7.75 0.81
CA GLU A 213 -20.19 -6.57 1.63
C GLU A 213 -18.77 -6.66 2.23
N VAL A 214 -18.40 -7.80 2.79
CA VAL A 214 -17.04 -8.04 3.30
C VAL A 214 -16.02 -7.87 2.18
N PHE A 215 -16.26 -8.46 1.01
CA PHE A 215 -15.39 -8.29 -0.15
C PHE A 215 -15.22 -6.82 -0.54
N LEU A 216 -16.31 -6.05 -0.61
CA LEU A 216 -16.27 -4.63 -0.98
C LEU A 216 -15.50 -3.81 0.05
N ASN A 217 -15.65 -4.12 1.34
CA ASN A 217 -14.90 -3.49 2.42
C ASN A 217 -13.41 -3.84 2.35
N ASP A 218 -13.06 -5.11 2.18
CA ASP A 218 -11.67 -5.56 2.06
C ASP A 218 -10.99 -4.97 0.82
N LYS A 219 -11.70 -4.92 -0.31
CA LYS A 219 -11.24 -4.23 -1.53
C LYS A 219 -10.99 -2.74 -1.27
N LYS A 220 -11.90 -2.07 -0.56
CA LYS A 220 -11.77 -0.66 -0.21
C LYS A 220 -10.55 -0.41 0.68
N ASP A 221 -10.34 -1.24 1.69
CA ASP A 221 -9.22 -1.09 2.63
C ASP A 221 -7.88 -1.44 1.99
N PHE A 222 -7.85 -2.47 1.14
CA PHE A 222 -6.70 -2.75 0.28
C PHE A 222 -6.37 -1.56 -0.62
N MET A 223 -7.37 -0.96 -1.28
CA MET A 223 -7.15 0.21 -2.12
C MET A 223 -6.65 1.43 -1.33
N LYS A 224 -7.12 1.65 -0.10
CA LYS A 224 -6.59 2.70 0.79
C LYS A 224 -5.12 2.43 1.13
N LYS A 225 -4.77 1.19 1.44
CA LYS A 225 -3.38 0.80 1.72
C LYS A 225 -2.47 1.04 0.52
N VAL A 226 -2.88 0.59 -0.67
CA VAL A 226 -2.15 0.81 -1.92
C VAL A 226 -2.00 2.30 -2.23
N GLN A 227 -3.06 3.09 -2.03
CA GLN A 227 -3.01 4.55 -2.17
C GLN A 227 -1.97 5.17 -1.24
N LYS A 228 -2.01 4.79 0.05
CA LYS A 228 -1.08 5.29 1.06
C LYS A 228 0.37 4.93 0.71
N GLU A 229 0.65 3.67 0.43
CA GLU A 229 2.01 3.21 0.08
C GLU A 229 2.52 3.88 -1.19
N THR A 230 1.66 4.07 -2.20
CA THR A 230 2.03 4.78 -3.43
C THR A 230 2.41 6.22 -3.14
N LYS A 231 1.57 6.95 -2.38
CA LYS A 231 1.86 8.34 -1.98
C LYS A 231 3.14 8.44 -1.17
N GLU A 232 3.36 7.56 -0.19
CA GLU A 232 4.56 7.54 0.64
C GLU A 232 5.82 7.32 -0.20
N LYS A 233 5.80 6.38 -1.16
CA LYS A 233 6.95 6.17 -2.04
C LYS A 233 7.23 7.39 -2.94
N CYS A 234 6.20 8.00 -3.51
CA CYS A 234 6.35 9.25 -4.27
C CYS A 234 6.91 10.38 -3.40
N GLN A 235 6.43 10.53 -2.16
CA GLN A 235 6.94 11.51 -1.21
C GLN A 235 8.43 11.26 -0.93
N ILE A 236 8.82 10.03 -0.59
CA ILE A 236 10.22 9.69 -0.31
C ILE A 236 11.12 10.08 -1.50
N HIS A 237 10.70 9.73 -2.72
CA HIS A 237 11.44 10.05 -3.93
C HIS A 237 11.59 11.56 -4.14
N LEU A 238 10.49 12.32 -4.10
CA LEU A 238 10.50 13.77 -4.29
C LEU A 238 11.28 14.49 -3.19
N LYS A 239 11.11 14.08 -1.93
CA LYS A 239 11.84 14.66 -0.80
C LYS A 239 13.34 14.51 -0.99
N LYS A 240 13.79 13.33 -1.43
CA LYS A 240 15.21 13.10 -1.75
C LYS A 240 15.72 14.07 -2.82
N ILE A 241 14.95 14.30 -3.89
CA ILE A 241 15.31 15.28 -4.94
C ILE A 241 15.42 16.69 -4.35
N TYR A 242 14.46 17.09 -3.51
CA TYR A 242 14.39 18.44 -2.98
C TYR A 242 15.34 18.73 -1.82
N GLU A 243 15.95 17.71 -1.22
CA GLU A 243 17.02 17.92 -0.25
C GLU A 243 18.23 18.59 -0.88
N ASP A 244 18.56 18.25 -2.13
CA ASP A 244 19.71 18.81 -2.85
C ASP A 244 19.45 20.25 -3.34
N VAL A 245 18.17 20.63 -3.51
CA VAL A 245 17.76 21.99 -3.92
C VAL A 245 18.04 23.04 -2.83
N TYR A 246 18.32 22.60 -1.61
CA TYR A 246 18.59 23.46 -0.45
C TYR A 246 19.85 24.30 -0.58
N TYR A 247 20.86 23.78 -1.26
CA TYR A 247 22.12 24.50 -1.38
C TYR A 247 22.06 25.48 -2.56
N SER A 248 22.64 26.65 -2.35
CA SER A 248 22.93 27.57 -3.44
C SER A 248 24.44 27.62 -3.61
N ASN A 249 24.91 27.41 -4.84
CA ASN A 249 26.24 27.86 -5.23
C ASN A 249 26.08 29.20 -5.93
N PRO A 250 26.20 30.34 -5.23
CA PRO A 250 26.09 31.66 -5.87
C PRO A 250 27.25 31.94 -6.85
N PHE A 251 28.27 31.07 -6.87
CA PHE A 251 29.45 31.19 -7.70
C PHE A 251 29.63 29.92 -8.55
N GLU A 252 28.62 29.55 -9.33
CA GLU A 252 28.67 28.35 -10.21
C GLU A 252 29.85 28.37 -11.19
N TRP A 253 30.42 29.54 -11.48
CA TRP A 253 31.60 29.74 -12.33
C TRP A 253 32.94 29.56 -11.60
N LEU A 254 32.95 29.30 -10.30
CA LEU A 254 34.17 28.97 -9.56
C LEU A 254 34.27 27.44 -9.45
N ASP A 255 35.44 26.88 -9.73
CA ASP A 255 35.76 25.44 -9.60
C ASP A 255 35.74 24.93 -8.14
N ILE A 256 35.24 25.75 -7.20
CA ILE A 256 35.13 25.42 -5.79
C ILE A 256 33.63 25.32 -5.48
N PRO A 257 33.13 24.13 -5.09
CA PRO A 257 31.73 23.96 -4.77
C PRO A 257 31.40 24.66 -3.44
N TYR A 258 30.91 25.90 -3.53
CA TYR A 258 30.48 26.67 -2.37
C TYR A 258 29.01 26.33 -2.07
N HIS A 259 28.76 25.71 -0.92
CA HIS A 259 27.43 25.32 -0.48
C HIS A 259 26.96 26.30 0.60
N ILE A 260 26.15 27.29 0.21
CA ILE A 260 25.46 28.12 1.19
C ILE A 260 24.09 27.51 1.49
N ASP A 261 23.84 27.36 2.78
CA ASP A 261 22.51 27.08 3.32
C ASP A 261 21.56 28.23 2.93
N ARG A 262 20.54 27.94 2.12
CA ARG A 262 19.58 28.96 1.67
C ARG A 262 18.80 29.60 2.82
N GLU A 263 18.54 28.92 3.94
CA GLU A 263 17.85 29.54 5.08
C GLU A 263 18.70 30.61 5.77
N GLN A 264 20.04 30.45 5.78
CA GLN A 264 20.94 31.43 6.37
C GLN A 264 20.99 32.75 5.60
N ILE A 265 20.73 32.70 4.30
CA ILE A 265 20.77 33.88 3.41
C ILE A 265 19.38 34.30 2.91
N TYR A 266 18.32 33.55 3.25
CA TYR A 266 16.98 33.89 2.82
C TYR A 266 16.48 35.11 3.59
N THR A 267 16.10 36.14 2.84
CA THR A 267 15.35 37.27 3.35
C THR A 267 13.93 37.15 2.84
N GLU A 268 12.95 37.35 3.74
CA GLU A 268 11.54 37.24 3.38
C GLU A 268 11.18 38.24 2.27
N VAL A 269 10.60 37.72 1.19
CA VAL A 269 10.13 38.54 0.06
C VAL A 269 8.83 39.24 0.41
N VAL A 270 8.72 40.51 0.01
CA VAL A 270 7.47 41.26 0.11
C VAL A 270 6.59 40.90 -1.07
N ILE A 271 5.42 40.32 -0.80
CA ILE A 271 4.46 39.91 -1.83
C ILE A 271 3.24 40.83 -1.76
N GLU A 272 2.84 41.35 -2.90
CA GLU A 272 1.66 42.20 -3.01
C GLU A 272 0.56 41.42 -3.75
N GLU A 273 -0.65 41.39 -3.17
CA GLU A 273 -1.81 40.79 -3.85
C GLU A 273 -2.34 41.76 -4.91
N GLU A 274 -2.16 41.42 -6.19
CA GLU A 274 -2.66 42.22 -7.30
C GLU A 274 -4.18 42.05 -7.46
N SER A 275 -4.91 43.16 -7.28
CA SER A 275 -6.35 43.21 -7.56
C SER A 275 -6.57 43.44 -9.06
N LEU A 276 -7.43 42.63 -9.69
CA LEU A 276 -7.73 42.75 -11.13
C LEU A 276 -8.21 44.18 -11.51
N PRO A 277 -7.92 44.67 -12.74
CA PRO A 277 -8.10 46.07 -13.14
C PRO A 277 -9.51 46.67 -13.02
N PHE A 278 -10.55 45.85 -12.87
CA PHE A 278 -11.94 46.31 -12.76
C PHE A 278 -12.31 46.87 -11.37
N GLU A 279 -11.40 46.81 -10.39
CA GLU A 279 -11.59 47.38 -9.04
C GLU A 279 -10.67 48.61 -8.83
N LEU A 280 -10.75 49.61 -9.74
CA LEU A 280 -10.12 50.93 -9.59
C LEU A 280 -10.87 51.82 -8.58
N SER A 281 -11.11 51.31 -7.38
CA SER A 281 -11.55 52.11 -6.24
C SER A 281 -10.60 51.87 -5.08
N ILE A 282 -9.48 52.61 -5.06
CA ILE A 282 -8.57 52.86 -3.91
C ILE A 282 -8.59 51.73 -2.87
N LYS A 283 -8.30 50.49 -3.27
CA LYS A 283 -8.09 49.39 -2.33
C LYS A 283 -6.61 49.42 -1.97
N GLU A 284 -6.35 49.59 -0.69
CA GLU A 284 -5.02 49.45 -0.11
C GLU A 284 -4.38 48.15 -0.64
N LYS A 285 -3.16 48.27 -1.14
CA LYS A 285 -2.36 47.15 -1.61
C LYS A 285 -2.20 46.17 -0.45
N LYS A 286 -2.82 45.00 -0.56
CA LYS A 286 -2.76 44.00 0.50
C LYS A 286 -1.42 43.28 0.43
N MET A 287 -0.60 43.51 1.44
CA MET A 287 0.66 42.80 1.62
C MET A 287 0.39 41.39 2.11
N VAL A 288 1.05 40.42 1.49
CA VAL A 288 0.96 38.99 1.77
C VAL A 288 2.35 38.52 2.21
N LYS A 289 2.41 37.80 3.33
CA LYS A 289 3.65 37.14 3.74
C LYS A 289 3.86 35.89 2.91
N HIS A 290 5.11 35.54 2.63
CA HIS A 290 5.44 34.32 1.90
C HIS A 290 4.88 33.06 2.58
N SER A 291 4.89 33.03 3.92
CA SER A 291 4.31 31.96 4.73
C SER A 291 2.80 31.79 4.54
N ASP A 292 2.10 32.84 4.12
CA ASP A 292 0.64 32.91 4.11
C ASP A 292 0.06 32.64 2.72
N ILE A 293 0.90 32.36 1.71
CA ILE A 293 0.49 32.14 0.31
C ILE A 293 -0.61 31.08 0.19
N PHE A 294 -0.50 29.96 0.91
CA PHE A 294 -1.47 28.86 0.82
C PHE A 294 -2.80 29.15 1.55
N ASN A 295 -2.83 30.19 2.38
CA ASN A 295 -4.02 30.62 3.11
C ASN A 295 -4.80 31.72 2.38
N LEU A 296 -4.33 32.17 1.22
CA LEU A 296 -5.03 33.13 0.40
C LEU A 296 -6.44 32.63 0.06
N LYS A 297 -7.37 33.57 -0.08
CA LYS A 297 -8.76 33.30 -0.43
C LYS A 297 -9.12 34.09 -1.67
N ASP A 298 -9.79 33.43 -2.61
CA ASP A 298 -10.38 34.07 -3.78
C ASP A 298 -11.54 34.99 -3.36
N LYS A 299 -12.11 35.71 -4.33
CA LYS A 299 -13.24 36.64 -4.10
C LYS A 299 -14.49 35.95 -3.53
N LYS A 300 -14.60 34.62 -3.63
CA LYS A 300 -15.70 33.81 -3.10
C LYS A 300 -15.32 33.14 -1.77
N LEU A 301 -14.25 33.59 -1.12
CA LEU A 301 -13.72 33.04 0.14
C LEU A 301 -13.26 31.58 0.04
N ARG A 302 -12.88 31.12 -1.16
CA ARG A 302 -12.37 29.77 -1.40
C ARG A 302 -10.85 29.78 -1.55
N THR A 303 -10.19 28.68 -1.20
CA THR A 303 -8.76 28.52 -1.49
C THR A 303 -8.55 28.54 -3.02
N PRO A 304 -7.67 29.41 -3.55
CA PRO A 304 -7.40 29.48 -4.98
C PRO A 304 -6.75 28.18 -5.45
N ARG A 305 -7.16 27.69 -6.62
CA ARG A 305 -6.58 26.50 -7.25
C ARG A 305 -5.28 26.80 -8.02
N VAL A 306 -5.11 28.06 -8.43
CA VAL A 306 -3.95 28.55 -9.18
C VAL A 306 -3.52 29.87 -8.55
N ILE A 307 -2.22 29.98 -8.27
CA ILE A 307 -1.58 31.19 -7.77
C ILE A 307 -0.46 31.53 -8.75
N THR A 308 -0.45 32.77 -9.24
CA THR A 308 0.60 33.27 -10.14
C THR A 308 1.48 34.26 -9.38
N LEU A 309 2.80 34.05 -9.42
CA LEU A 309 3.77 34.96 -8.82
C LEU A 309 4.45 35.76 -9.94
N ASN A 310 4.12 37.05 -10.03
CA ASN A 310 4.64 37.96 -11.06
C ASN A 310 5.67 38.92 -10.48
N SER A 311 6.80 39.06 -11.16
CA SER A 311 7.82 40.08 -10.88
C SER A 311 8.81 40.16 -12.03
N LYS A 312 9.62 41.22 -12.06
CA LYS A 312 10.74 41.33 -13.00
C LYS A 312 11.79 40.23 -12.74
N GLY A 313 12.65 39.98 -13.73
CA GLY A 313 13.80 39.08 -13.57
C GLY A 313 14.65 39.46 -12.35
N GLY A 314 15.22 38.46 -11.67
CA GLY A 314 16.09 38.67 -10.51
C GLY A 314 15.41 38.99 -9.18
N HIS A 315 14.07 39.06 -9.11
CA HIS A 315 13.33 39.37 -7.86
C HIS A 315 13.08 38.14 -6.97
N GLY A 316 13.80 37.03 -7.20
CA GLY A 316 13.80 35.88 -6.29
C GLY A 316 12.60 34.92 -6.39
N LYS A 317 11.84 34.90 -7.50
CA LYS A 317 10.70 33.95 -7.68
C LYS A 317 11.14 32.49 -7.51
N THR A 318 12.12 32.05 -8.29
CA THR A 318 12.72 30.71 -8.21
C THR A 318 13.28 30.41 -6.82
N THR A 319 13.94 31.37 -6.18
CA THR A 319 14.47 31.18 -4.82
C THR A 319 13.33 30.98 -3.81
N SER A 320 12.27 31.76 -3.94
CA SER A 320 11.07 31.70 -3.11
C SER A 320 10.28 30.40 -3.30
N THR A 321 10.15 29.90 -4.53
CA THR A 321 9.49 28.60 -4.80
C THR A 321 10.33 27.43 -4.32
N ARG A 322 11.65 27.47 -4.52
CA ARG A 322 12.59 26.45 -4.00
C ARG A 322 12.57 26.37 -2.47
N LEU A 323 12.29 27.47 -1.77
CA LEU A 323 12.09 27.43 -0.32
C LEU A 323 10.87 26.57 0.06
N PHE A 324 9.78 26.59 -0.70
CA PHE A 324 8.63 25.69 -0.45
C PHE A 324 9.03 24.22 -0.60
N LEU A 325 9.80 23.89 -1.64
CA LEU A 325 10.30 22.52 -1.87
C LEU A 325 11.07 22.01 -0.66
N TYR A 326 11.99 22.83 -0.16
CA TYR A 326 12.81 22.50 1.01
C TYR A 326 11.97 22.37 2.29
N LYS A 327 11.11 23.35 2.58
CA LYS A 327 10.26 23.31 3.78
C LYS A 327 9.34 22.09 3.77
N TRP A 328 8.77 21.75 2.61
CA TRP A 328 7.98 20.54 2.43
C TRP A 328 8.84 19.27 2.60
N SER A 329 10.07 19.24 2.07
CA SER A 329 10.93 18.06 2.17
C SER A 329 11.35 17.74 3.60
N LYS A 330 11.56 18.76 4.43
CA LYS A 330 11.86 18.62 5.86
C LYS A 330 10.63 18.45 6.77
N ASN A 331 9.42 18.37 6.20
CA ASN A 331 8.16 18.40 6.97
C ASN A 331 8.06 19.60 7.92
N ASN A 332 8.62 20.73 7.51
CA ASN A 332 8.66 21.92 8.34
C ASN A 332 7.28 22.60 8.35
N LYS A 333 6.71 22.78 9.54
CA LYS A 333 5.37 23.35 9.76
C LYS A 333 5.35 24.89 9.81
N THR A 334 6.42 25.55 9.35
CA THR A 334 6.51 27.02 9.36
C THR A 334 5.62 27.71 8.34
N ILE A 335 5.15 27.00 7.31
CA ILE A 335 4.31 27.55 6.23
C ILE A 335 2.96 26.84 6.32
N PRO A 336 1.93 27.44 6.94
CA PRO A 336 0.65 26.77 7.15
C PRO A 336 -0.02 26.43 5.81
N GLY A 337 -0.64 25.26 5.74
CA GLY A 337 -1.22 24.68 4.53
C GLY A 337 -0.24 23.87 3.67
N LEU A 338 1.08 24.08 3.80
CA LEU A 338 2.07 23.26 3.09
C LEU A 338 2.13 21.84 3.64
N GLU A 339 1.80 21.65 4.92
CA GLU A 339 1.70 20.35 5.59
C GLU A 339 0.53 19.49 5.09
N GLU A 340 -0.48 20.10 4.47
CA GLU A 340 -1.63 19.40 3.89
C GLU A 340 -1.32 18.82 2.51
N ILE A 341 -0.24 19.28 1.88
CA ILE A 341 0.20 18.83 0.56
C ILE A 341 0.83 17.44 0.67
N GLU A 342 0.14 16.46 0.09
CA GLU A 342 0.60 15.07 0.07
C GLU A 342 1.67 14.86 -1.01
N VAL A 343 1.61 15.57 -2.13
CA VAL A 343 2.56 15.43 -3.24
C VAL A 343 2.91 16.80 -3.80
N LEU A 344 4.20 17.15 -3.81
CA LEU A 344 4.68 18.41 -4.37
C LEU A 344 5.52 18.12 -5.60
N LEU A 345 5.02 18.47 -6.78
CA LEU A 345 5.73 18.32 -8.06
C LEU A 345 6.29 19.67 -8.53
N TYR A 346 7.61 19.75 -8.69
CA TYR A 346 8.30 20.91 -9.24
C TYR A 346 8.69 20.64 -10.70
N VAL A 347 8.41 21.60 -11.57
CA VAL A 347 8.73 21.54 -13.00
C VAL A 347 9.42 22.82 -13.41
N GLU A 348 10.66 22.70 -13.89
CA GLU A 348 11.38 23.79 -14.53
C GLU A 348 11.01 23.83 -16.00
N LEU A 349 10.14 24.76 -16.39
CA LEU A 349 9.57 24.81 -17.74
C LEU A 349 10.62 25.01 -18.84
N ARG A 350 11.81 25.52 -18.51
CA ARG A 350 12.96 25.59 -19.41
C ARG A 350 13.46 24.22 -19.90
N ASN A 351 13.35 23.19 -19.05
CA ASN A 351 13.83 21.84 -19.35
C ASN A 351 12.73 20.96 -19.96
N ASP A 352 11.45 21.28 -19.67
CA ASP A 352 10.30 20.46 -20.05
C ASP A 352 9.26 21.23 -20.88
N SER A 353 9.71 22.20 -21.68
CA SER A 353 8.86 23.17 -22.39
C SER A 353 7.85 22.57 -23.40
N GLU A 354 8.05 21.32 -23.81
CA GLU A 354 7.18 20.63 -24.77
C GLU A 354 6.35 19.49 -24.16
N LYS A 355 6.63 19.11 -22.90
CA LYS A 355 6.03 17.91 -22.29
C LYS A 355 4.61 18.16 -21.78
N GLY A 356 3.76 17.15 -21.94
CA GLY A 356 2.43 17.10 -21.33
C GLY A 356 2.46 16.65 -19.87
N PHE A 357 1.35 16.81 -19.14
CA PHE A 357 1.29 16.42 -17.72
C PHE A 357 1.59 14.93 -17.49
N ASP A 358 1.15 14.06 -18.40
CA ASP A 358 1.35 12.62 -18.29
C ASP A 358 2.83 12.24 -18.44
N GLU A 359 3.55 12.91 -19.33
CA GLU A 359 4.99 12.71 -19.55
C GLU A 359 5.79 13.19 -18.34
N ILE A 360 5.45 14.35 -17.77
CA ILE A 360 6.08 14.84 -16.53
C ILE A 360 5.87 13.86 -15.38
N LEU A 361 4.64 13.37 -15.17
CA LEU A 361 4.36 12.38 -14.13
C LEU A 361 5.14 11.09 -14.36
N HIS A 362 5.28 10.69 -15.62
CA HIS A 362 6.02 9.49 -15.97
C HIS A 362 7.50 9.63 -15.63
N ASP A 363 8.13 10.72 -16.10
CA ASP A 363 9.56 10.99 -15.95
C ASP A 363 9.95 11.28 -14.51
N HIS A 364 9.22 12.16 -13.81
CA HIS A 364 9.64 12.67 -12.50
C HIS A 364 9.18 11.79 -11.33
N LEU A 365 8.26 10.84 -11.55
CA LEU A 365 7.72 10.01 -10.48
C LEU A 365 7.71 8.53 -10.83
N ILE A 366 7.01 8.16 -11.90
CA ILE A 366 6.62 6.76 -12.10
C ILE A 366 7.82 5.89 -12.49
N ASN A 367 8.76 6.41 -13.28
CA ASN A 367 10.03 5.73 -13.58
C ASN A 367 10.91 5.47 -12.36
N HIS A 368 10.70 6.21 -11.28
CA HIS A 368 11.54 6.16 -10.08
C HIS A 368 10.84 5.51 -8.88
N VAL A 369 9.56 5.19 -9.00
CA VAL A 369 8.76 4.62 -7.92
C VAL A 369 8.23 3.24 -8.32
N GLU A 370 8.87 2.20 -7.79
CA GLU A 370 8.42 0.82 -7.96
C GLU A 370 7.13 0.58 -7.16
N THR A 371 5.97 0.81 -7.80
CA THR A 371 4.64 0.56 -7.20
C THR A 371 4.08 -0.82 -7.53
N GLY A 372 4.54 -1.43 -8.64
CA GLY A 372 3.89 -2.61 -9.22
C GLY A 372 2.51 -2.31 -9.84
N LEU A 373 2.12 -1.04 -9.93
CA LEU A 373 0.86 -0.58 -10.53
C LEU A 373 1.11 -0.04 -11.95
N SER A 374 0.10 -0.14 -12.81
CA SER A 374 0.11 0.55 -14.10
C SER A 374 0.12 2.07 -13.92
N PHE A 375 0.75 2.80 -14.84
CA PHE A 375 0.78 4.26 -14.91
C PHE A 375 -0.58 4.92 -14.59
N GLN A 376 -1.66 4.48 -15.25
CA GLN A 376 -3.00 5.06 -15.08
C GLN A 376 -3.54 4.92 -13.65
N HIS A 377 -3.22 3.84 -12.95
CA HIS A 377 -3.62 3.69 -11.54
C HIS A 377 -2.84 4.64 -10.65
N VAL A 378 -1.53 4.77 -10.85
CA VAL A 378 -0.70 5.72 -10.09
C VAL A 378 -1.18 7.14 -10.33
N LYS A 379 -1.37 7.54 -11.59
CA LYS A 379 -1.95 8.83 -11.97
C LYS A 379 -3.29 9.09 -11.26
N ASN A 380 -4.20 8.12 -11.27
CA ASN A 380 -5.49 8.25 -10.59
C ASN A 380 -5.38 8.38 -9.06
N ILE A 381 -4.40 7.73 -8.44
CA ILE A 381 -4.11 7.89 -7.00
C ILE A 381 -3.60 9.30 -6.72
N LEU A 382 -2.67 9.79 -7.55
CA LEU A 382 -2.06 11.10 -7.42
C LEU A 382 -3.07 12.24 -7.68
N LEU A 383 -3.94 12.13 -8.69
CA LEU A 383 -4.98 13.12 -8.97
C LEU A 383 -6.04 13.21 -7.86
N LYS A 384 -6.19 12.17 -7.03
CA LYS A 384 -7.07 12.16 -5.85
C LYS A 384 -6.35 12.58 -4.56
N SER A 385 -5.08 12.94 -4.66
CA SER A 385 -4.28 13.44 -3.54
C SER A 385 -4.29 14.96 -3.49
N HIS A 386 -3.94 15.54 -2.35
CA HIS A 386 -3.67 16.98 -2.27
C HIS A 386 -2.31 17.27 -2.91
N MET A 387 -2.31 17.38 -4.24
CA MET A 387 -1.12 17.65 -5.05
C MET A 387 -0.93 19.15 -5.27
N LEU A 388 0.29 19.65 -5.05
CA LEU A 388 0.75 20.97 -5.49
C LEU A 388 1.70 20.79 -6.67
N VAL A 389 1.45 21.53 -7.75
CA VAL A 389 2.35 21.59 -8.90
C VAL A 389 2.93 23.00 -8.98
N ILE A 390 4.25 23.13 -8.88
CA ILE A 390 4.97 24.38 -9.03
C ILE A 390 5.58 24.40 -10.43
N LEU A 391 5.17 25.38 -11.23
CA LEU A 391 5.73 25.65 -12.55
C LEU A 391 6.66 26.86 -12.44
N ASP A 392 7.95 26.67 -12.71
CA ASP A 392 8.94 27.74 -12.69
C ASP A 392 9.47 28.05 -14.09
N GLY A 393 9.77 29.32 -14.37
CA GLY A 393 10.27 29.79 -15.67
C GLY A 393 9.22 29.82 -16.78
N GLN A 394 8.00 30.30 -16.51
CA GLN A 394 6.92 30.35 -17.53
C GLN A 394 7.28 31.20 -18.75
N ASP A 395 8.04 32.28 -18.56
CA ASP A 395 8.56 33.12 -19.63
C ASP A 395 9.60 32.41 -20.53
N GLU A 396 10.16 31.29 -20.07
CA GLU A 396 11.12 30.45 -20.79
C GLU A 396 10.42 29.30 -21.56
N ALA A 397 9.11 29.12 -21.39
CA ALA A 397 8.35 28.06 -22.05
C ALA A 397 7.96 28.44 -23.49
N SER A 398 8.45 27.69 -24.48
CA SER A 398 8.08 27.84 -25.89
C SER A 398 6.63 27.41 -26.17
N HIS A 399 6.11 26.43 -25.44
CA HIS A 399 4.72 25.95 -25.56
C HIS A 399 4.07 25.69 -24.20
N ASN A 400 2.84 26.19 -23.99
CA ASN A 400 2.10 26.01 -22.74
C ASN A 400 1.29 24.69 -22.70
N VAL A 401 1.87 23.55 -23.10
CA VAL A 401 1.17 22.25 -23.15
C VAL A 401 0.80 21.79 -21.75
N LEU A 402 1.78 21.69 -20.85
CA LEU A 402 1.60 21.32 -19.45
C LEU A 402 0.56 22.17 -18.73
N LEU A 403 0.63 23.50 -18.89
CA LEU A 403 -0.33 24.42 -18.27
C LEU A 403 -1.75 24.17 -18.78
N LYS A 404 -1.94 23.95 -20.09
CA LYS A 404 -3.25 23.62 -20.66
C LYS A 404 -3.80 22.30 -20.12
N ASP A 405 -2.95 21.31 -19.92
CA ASP A 405 -3.37 20.02 -19.36
C ASP A 405 -3.77 20.14 -17.89
N LEU A 406 -2.98 20.86 -17.09
CA LEU A 406 -3.29 21.13 -15.68
C LEU A 406 -4.62 21.88 -15.52
N LEU A 407 -4.88 22.88 -16.38
CA LEU A 407 -6.14 23.64 -16.35
C LEU A 407 -7.37 22.81 -16.75
N LYS A 408 -7.21 21.71 -17.50
CA LYS A 408 -8.32 20.78 -17.79
C LYS A 408 -8.62 19.84 -16.61
N LEU A 409 -7.66 19.68 -15.69
CA LEU A 409 -7.79 18.81 -14.52
C LEU A 409 -8.43 19.54 -13.33
N THR A 410 -8.39 20.87 -13.32
CA THR A 410 -9.06 21.74 -12.35
C THR A 410 -10.51 21.98 -12.73
#